data_AF-R4W7S0-F1
#
_entry.id   AF-R4W7S0-F1
#
_cell.length_a   1.000
_cell.length_b   1.000
_cell.length_c   1.000
_cell.angle_alpha   90.00
_cell.angle_beta   90.00
_cell.angle_gamma   90.00
#
_symmetry.space_group_name_H-M   'P 1'
#
loop_
_entity.id
_entity.type
_entity.pdbx_description
1 polymer ?
#
loop_
_entity_poly.entity_id
_entity_poly.type
_entity_poly.pdbx_seq_one_letter_code
_entity_poly.pdbx_strand_id
1 'polypeptide(L)' 'MSDADGPKQVDDPNYHNVNHTAAQTCGWTKNALNGEGTCYKHAFEW' A
#
# COMPACT_ATOMS: atom_id res chain seq x y z
N MET A 1 -0.53 6.40 -26.20
CA MET A 1 -0.48 6.24 -24.74
C MET A 1 -1.29 7.38 -24.13
N SER A 2 -2.61 7.21 -24.05
CA SER A 2 -3.52 8.25 -23.56
C SER A 2 -4.68 7.63 -22.80
N ASP A 3 -4.36 6.91 -21.72
CA ASP A 3 -5.33 6.47 -20.72
C ASP A 3 -4.81 6.95 -19.37
N ALA A 4 -4.91 8.27 -19.13
CA ALA A 4 -4.78 8.78 -17.78
C ALA A 4 -6.08 8.42 -17.07
N ASP A 5 -6.10 7.20 -16.51
CA ASP A 5 -7.16 6.71 -15.63
C ASP A 5 -7.48 7.82 -14.62
N GLY A 6 -8.75 8.16 -14.49
CA GLY A 6 -9.21 9.24 -13.62
C GLY A 6 -8.83 9.01 -12.15
N PRO A 7 -9.24 9.91 -11.23
CA PRO A 7 -8.95 9.71 -9.82
C PRO A 7 -9.51 8.35 -9.34
N LYS A 8 -8.61 7.43 -9.00
CA LYS A 8 -8.96 6.11 -8.49
C LYS A 8 -9.75 6.24 -7.20
N GLN A 9 -10.81 5.46 -7.08
CA GLN A 9 -11.65 5.42 -5.90
C GLN A 9 -11.02 4.50 -4.84
N VAL A 10 -11.37 4.73 -3.57
CA VAL A 10 -10.78 4.02 -2.41
C VAL A 10 -11.17 2.53 -2.32
N ASP A 11 -12.01 2.06 -3.23
CA ASP A 11 -12.35 0.65 -3.43
C ASP A 11 -11.38 -0.08 -4.39
N ASP A 12 -10.57 0.65 -5.16
CA ASP A 12 -9.51 0.10 -6.01
C ASP A 12 -8.16 0.84 -5.86
N PRO A 13 -7.14 0.21 -5.21
CA PRO A 13 -7.13 -1.16 -4.68
C PRO A 13 -7.97 -1.34 -3.42
N ASN A 14 -8.16 -2.59 -2.97
CA ASN A 14 -8.98 -2.98 -1.80
C ASN A 14 -8.47 -2.40 -0.47
N TYR A 15 -8.66 -1.10 -0.23
CA TYR A 15 -8.46 -0.47 1.08
C TYR A 15 -9.61 -0.85 2.02
N HIS A 16 -9.28 -1.05 3.30
CA HIS A 16 -10.31 -0.99 4.33
C HIS A 16 -10.58 0.49 4.62
N ASN A 17 -11.77 0.97 4.29
CA ASN A 17 -12.17 2.35 4.50
C ASN A 17 -13.41 2.46 5.40
N VAL A 18 -13.43 3.51 6.23
CA VAL A 18 -14.54 3.90 7.10
C VAL A 18 -14.63 5.43 7.06
N ASN A 19 -15.72 5.97 6.53
CA ASN A 19 -15.92 7.41 6.30
C ASN A 19 -14.77 8.02 5.45
N HIS A 20 -14.01 8.96 6.03
CA HIS A 20 -12.89 9.66 5.39
C HIS A 20 -11.52 9.07 5.76
N THR A 21 -11.50 7.87 6.35
CA THR A 21 -10.26 7.16 6.73
C THR A 21 -10.13 5.88 5.92
N ALA A 22 -8.94 5.63 5.38
CA ALA A 22 -8.62 4.39 4.66
C ALA A 22 -7.24 3.86 5.10
N ALA A 23 -7.12 2.54 5.21
CA ALA A 23 -5.88 1.87 5.56
C ALA A 23 -5.65 0.63 4.68
N GLN A 24 -4.38 0.35 4.41
CA GLN A 24 -3.95 -0.84 3.69
C GLN A 24 -2.60 -1.31 4.24
N THR A 25 -2.43 -2.62 4.32
CA THR A 25 -1.13 -3.22 4.63
C THR A 25 -0.16 -2.96 3.49
N CYS A 26 0.96 -2.31 3.81
CA CYS A 26 2.06 -2.11 2.86
C CYS A 26 2.55 -3.46 2.30
N GLY A 27 2.84 -3.52 1.00
CA GLY A 27 3.38 -4.73 0.36
C GLY A 27 4.64 -5.26 1.03
N TRP A 28 5.54 -4.37 1.47
CA TRP A 28 6.74 -4.78 2.22
C TRP A 28 6.41 -5.40 3.58
N THR A 29 5.36 -4.94 4.25
CA THR A 29 4.89 -5.57 5.50
C THR A 29 4.39 -6.98 5.23
N LYS A 30 3.62 -7.18 4.16
CA LYS A 30 3.17 -8.52 3.74
C LYS A 30 4.36 -9.44 3.45
N ASN A 31 5.35 -8.97 2.69
CA ASN A 31 6.55 -9.72 2.37
C ASN A 31 7.38 -10.05 3.62
N ALA A 32 7.51 -9.11 4.55
CA ALA A 32 8.20 -9.34 5.82
C ALA A 32 7.51 -10.43 6.66
N LEU A 33 6.17 -10.44 6.72
CA LEU A 33 5.41 -11.50 7.41
C LEU A 33 5.59 -12.87 6.75
N ASN A 34 5.84 -12.91 5.45
CA ASN A 34 6.14 -14.14 4.70
C ASN A 34 7.63 -14.54 4.78
N GLY A 35 8.49 -13.76 5.43
CA GLY A 35 9.93 -14.03 5.48
C GLY A 35 10.71 -13.67 4.21
N GLU A 36 10.13 -12.87 3.31
CA GLU A 36 10.73 -12.47 2.03
C GLU A 36 11.64 -11.22 2.14
N GLY A 37 11.89 -10.75 3.37
CA GLY A 37 12.78 -9.62 3.66
C GLY A 37 12.07 -8.36 4.18
N THR A 38 12.84 -7.32 4.49
CA THR A 38 12.36 -6.08 5.11
C THR A 38 12.23 -4.94 4.10
N CYS A 39 11.44 -3.92 4.42
CA CYS A 39 11.33 -2.73 3.58
C CYS A 39 12.63 -1.92 3.56
N TYR A 40 12.85 -1.15 2.49
CA TYR A 40 14.04 -0.30 2.38
C TYR A 40 14.17 0.69 3.55
N LYS A 41 13.06 1.22 4.08
CA LYS A 41 13.10 2.17 5.22
C LYS A 41 13.67 1.54 6.49
N HIS A 42 13.55 0.23 6.66
CA HIS A 42 14.18 -0.49 7.77
C HIS A 42 15.71 -0.43 7.68
N ALA A 43 16.29 -0.32 6.48
CA ALA A 43 17.74 -0.20 6.31
C ALA A 43 18.28 1.21 6.63
N PHE A 44 17.40 2.21 6.76
CA PHE A 44 17.78 3.62 6.84
C PHE A 44 17.40 4.28 8.18
N GLU A 45 17.08 3.52 9.24
CA GLU A 45 16.58 3.97 10.56
C GLU A 45 16.84 5.46 10.89
N TRP A 46 15.93 6.34 10.43
CA TRP A 46 15.83 7.78 10.70
C TRP A 46 14.38 8.24 10.55
#